data_AF-W4Q859-F1
#
_entry.id   AF-W4Q859-F1
#
_cell.length_a   1.000
_cell.length_b   1.000
_cell.length_c   1.000
_cell.angle_alpha   90.00
_cell.angle_beta   90.00
_cell.angle_gamma   90.00
#
_symmetry.space_group_name_H-M   'P 1'
#
loop_
_entity.id
_entity.type
_entity.pdbx_description
1 polymer ?
#
loop_
_entity_poly.entity_id
_entity_poly.type
_entity_poly.pdbx_seq_one_letter_code
_entity_poly.pdbx_strand_id
1 'polypeptide(L)'
;MKLDFVNHLLEVEMTISYKGKKKTIDKLVIDTGAAHTLISSDMVDEIGIYFENGDPLVSSYGIGGEEYSFRKPVDFIKLGNYEILDMKLDFGNLDDWGINGLIG
;
A
#
# COMPACT_ATOMS: atom_id res chain seq x y z
N MET A 1 8.72 7.63 -13.39
CA MET A 1 7.41 7.36 -12.76
C MET A 1 6.38 8.18 -13.50
N LYS A 2 5.24 7.59 -13.87
CA LYS A 2 4.11 8.32 -14.45
C LYS A 2 3.19 8.73 -13.31
N LEU A 3 2.71 9.97 -13.34
CA LEU A 3 1.73 10.51 -12.40
C LEU A 3 0.46 10.80 -13.19
N ASP A 4 -0.66 10.27 -12.72
CA ASP A 4 -1.97 10.54 -13.28
C ASP A 4 -2.75 11.44 -12.32
N PHE A 5 -3.39 12.48 -12.85
CA PHE A 5 -4.20 13.39 -12.03
C PHE A 5 -5.67 13.02 -12.19
N VAL A 6 -6.25 12.46 -11.13
CA VAL A 6 -7.60 11.89 -11.12
C VAL A 6 -8.35 12.44 -9.92
N ASN A 7 -9.53 13.03 -10.13
CA ASN A 7 -10.37 13.56 -9.05
C ASN A 7 -9.63 14.49 -8.05
N HIS A 8 -8.72 15.32 -8.56
CA HIS A 8 -7.85 16.22 -7.78
C HIS A 8 -6.74 15.56 -6.95
N LEU A 9 -6.51 14.26 -7.13
CA LEU A 9 -5.44 13.50 -6.49
C LEU A 9 -4.39 13.06 -7.51
N LEU A 10 -3.16 12.87 -7.04
CA LEU A 10 -2.08 12.29 -7.82
C LEU A 10 -2.07 10.78 -7.58
N GLU A 11 -2.32 10.01 -8.63
CA GLU A 11 -2.27 8.56 -8.62
C GLU A 11 -1.00 8.05 -9.33
N VAL A 12 -0.44 6.96 -8.82
CA VAL A 12 0.68 6.22 -9.41
C VAL A 12 0.46 4.72 -9.37
N GLU A 13 1.32 4.01 -10.09
CA GLU A 13 1.47 2.56 -9.98
C GLU A 13 2.74 2.21 -9.19
N MET A 14 2.66 1.14 -8.40
CA MET A 14 3.78 0.55 -7.68
C MET A 14 3.82 -0.96 -7.89
N THR A 15 5.00 -1.53 -8.15
CA THR A 15 5.19 -2.98 -8.09
C THR A 15 5.67 -3.38 -6.70
N ILE A 16 5.01 -4.36 -6.08
CA ILE A 16 5.43 -5.00 -4.83
C ILE A 16 5.95 -6.40 -5.15
N SER A 17 7.07 -6.80 -4.53
CA SER A 17 7.55 -8.18 -4.51
C SER A 17 7.48 -8.74 -3.10
N TYR A 18 6.93 -9.94 -2.97
CA TYR A 18 6.85 -10.66 -1.70
C TYR A 18 7.09 -12.15 -1.91
N LYS A 19 8.09 -12.70 -1.22
CA LYS A 19 8.50 -14.10 -1.33
C LYS A 19 8.74 -14.51 -2.80
N GLY A 20 9.31 -13.59 -3.60
CA GLY A 20 9.61 -13.79 -5.02
C GLY A 20 8.43 -13.65 -5.98
N LYS A 21 7.19 -13.48 -5.49
CA LYS A 21 6.02 -13.15 -6.32
C LYS A 21 5.90 -11.65 -6.47
N LYS A 22 5.48 -11.17 -7.65
CA LYS A 22 5.35 -9.74 -7.95
C LYS A 22 3.92 -9.38 -8.34
N LYS A 23 3.45 -8.22 -7.90
CA LYS A 23 2.20 -7.60 -8.36
C LYS A 23 2.40 -6.10 -8.57
N THR A 24 1.84 -5.57 -9.66
CA THR A 24 1.69 -4.13 -9.85
C THR A 24 0.31 -3.70 -9.39
N ILE A 25 0.27 -2.66 -8.57
CA ILE A 25 -0.94 -2.07 -8.00
C ILE A 25 -1.07 -0.67 -8.59
N ASP A 26 -2.20 -0.38 -9.21
CA ASP A 26 -2.59 0.93 -9.74
C ASP A 26 -3.43 1.71 -8.73
N LYS A 27 -3.77 2.97 -9.05
CA LYS A 27 -4.63 3.83 -8.21
C LYS A 27 -4.10 4.02 -6.79
N LEU A 28 -2.79 4.21 -6.66
CA LEU A 28 -2.15 4.57 -5.40
C LEU A 28 -2.05 6.09 -5.31
N VAL A 29 -2.72 6.67 -4.33
CA VAL A 29 -2.69 8.12 -4.13
C VAL A 29 -1.42 8.51 -3.37
N ILE A 30 -0.73 9.56 -3.83
CA ILE A 30 0.37 10.18 -3.08
C ILE A 30 -0.23 11.06 -1.99
N ASP A 31 0.01 10.71 -0.74
CA ASP A 31 -0.52 11.40 0.45
C ASP A 31 0.62 11.80 1.39
N THR A 32 1.16 12.99 1.21
CA THR A 32 2.21 13.53 2.09
C THR A 32 1.75 13.80 3.53
N GLY A 33 0.45 13.67 3.82
CA GLY A 33 -0.12 13.74 5.17
C GLY A 33 -0.15 12.39 5.88
N ALA A 34 0.03 11.27 5.15
CA ALA A 34 0.10 9.94 5.73
C ALA A 34 1.52 9.64 6.22
N ALA A 35 1.64 9.06 7.42
CA ALA A 35 2.95 8.70 7.98
C ALA A 35 3.51 7.40 7.39
N HIS A 36 2.64 6.53 6.86
CA HIS A 36 2.99 5.23 6.30
C HIS A 36 2.27 5.00 4.96
N THR A 37 2.83 4.11 4.14
CA THR A 37 2.17 3.58 2.95
C THR A 37 1.19 2.46 3.35
N LEU A 38 -0.08 2.62 2.97
CA LEU A 38 -1.18 1.68 3.22
C LEU A 38 -1.68 1.11 1.89
N ILE A 39 -1.75 -0.21 1.78
CA ILE A 39 -2.20 -0.91 0.57
C ILE A 39 -3.44 -1.75 0.90
N SER A 40 -4.40 -1.80 -0.02
CA SER A 40 -5.56 -2.68 0.10
C SER A 40 -5.11 -4.14 0.20
N SER A 41 -5.51 -4.85 1.26
CA SER A 41 -5.20 -6.26 1.44
C SER A 41 -5.73 -7.14 0.30
N ASP A 42 -6.91 -6.80 -0.21
CA ASP A 42 -7.57 -7.54 -1.30
C ASP A 42 -6.74 -7.49 -2.58
N MET A 43 -6.00 -6.41 -2.79
CA MET A 43 -5.12 -6.28 -3.94
C MET A 43 -3.92 -7.21 -3.83
N VAL A 44 -3.47 -7.63 -2.67
CA VAL A 44 -2.19 -8.37 -2.52
C VAL A 44 -2.33 -9.81 -2.03
N ASP A 45 -3.55 -10.25 -1.73
CA ASP A 45 -3.82 -11.63 -1.31
C ASP A 45 -3.30 -12.68 -2.31
N GLU A 46 -3.43 -12.41 -3.62
CA GLU A 46 -2.98 -13.35 -4.67
C GLU A 46 -1.46 -13.61 -4.68
N ILE A 47 -0.66 -12.65 -4.18
CA ILE A 47 0.79 -12.82 -4.01
C ILE A 47 1.16 -13.37 -2.62
N GLY A 48 0.16 -13.72 -1.80
CA GLY A 48 0.31 -14.34 -0.50
C GLY A 48 0.51 -13.34 0.65
N ILE A 49 0.11 -12.08 0.45
CA ILE A 49 0.09 -11.07 1.51
C ILE A 49 -1.33 -11.04 2.09
N TYR A 50 -1.49 -11.71 3.22
CA TYR A 50 -2.71 -11.69 4.03
C TYR A 50 -2.30 -11.73 5.50
N PHE A 51 -3.22 -11.41 6.41
CA PHE A 51 -2.91 -11.42 7.83
C PHE A 51 -2.54 -12.83 8.34
N GLU A 52 -1.41 -12.92 9.04
CA GLU A 52 -0.93 -14.13 9.70
C GLU A 52 -0.74 -13.86 11.20
N ASN A 53 -0.94 -14.90 12.01
CA ASN A 53 -0.68 -14.79 13.46
C ASN A 53 0.78 -14.37 13.70
N GLY A 54 0.95 -13.27 14.44
CA GLY A 54 2.25 -12.68 14.73
C GLY A 54 2.59 -11.43 13.91
N ASP A 55 1.79 -11.10 12.89
CA ASP A 55 1.94 -9.81 12.22
C ASP A 55 1.60 -8.65 13.18
N PRO A 56 2.41 -7.58 13.19
CA PRO A 56 2.07 -6.39 13.95
C PRO A 56 0.79 -5.76 13.43
N LEU A 57 -0.14 -5.48 14.35
CA LEU A 57 -1.27 -4.59 14.08
C LEU A 57 -0.81 -3.13 14.25
N VAL A 58 -1.22 -2.28 13.33
CA VAL A 58 -0.93 -0.86 13.31
C VAL A 58 -2.27 -0.14 13.33
N SER A 59 -2.46 0.80 14.25
CA SER A 59 -3.56 1.74 14.19
C SER A 59 -3.11 3.05 13.56
N SER A 60 -4.02 3.65 12.78
CA SER A 60 -3.83 4.94 12.15
C SER A 60 -5.04 5.82 12.44
N TYR A 61 -4.82 7.14 12.48
CA TYR A 61 -5.87 8.11 12.75
C TYR A 61 -5.90 9.13 11.61
N GLY A 62 -7.07 9.25 10.97
CA GLY A 62 -7.32 10.21 9.91
C GLY A 62 -8.63 10.95 10.09
N ILE A 63 -9.08 11.61 9.03
CA ILE A 63 -10.38 12.31 9.02
C ILE A 63 -11.55 11.33 9.30
N GLY A 64 -11.42 10.07 8.87
CA GLY A 64 -12.42 9.02 9.08
C GLY A 64 -12.44 8.41 10.49
N GLY A 65 -11.48 8.75 11.35
CA GLY A 65 -11.33 8.14 12.68
C GLY A 65 -10.15 7.17 12.76
N GLU A 66 -10.25 6.22 13.70
CA GLU A 66 -9.25 5.17 13.91
C GLU A 66 -9.47 3.99 12.97
N GLU A 67 -8.41 3.59 12.28
CA GLU A 67 -8.41 2.44 11.38
C GLU A 67 -7.26 1.49 11.72
N TYR A 68 -7.46 0.20 11.43
CA TYR A 68 -6.47 -0.85 11.72
C TYR A 68 -5.98 -1.53 10.46
N SER A 69 -4.67 -1.78 10.42
CA SER A 69 -3.97 -2.53 9.38
C SER A 69 -3.00 -3.52 9.99
N PHE A 70 -2.53 -4.50 9.22
CA PHE A 70 -1.40 -5.35 9.59
C PHE A 70 -0.15 -4.97 8.79
N ARG A 71 1.01 -5.13 9.39
CA ARG A 71 2.29 -4.74 8.78
C ARG A 71 3.09 -5.96 8.36
N LYS A 72 3.59 -5.98 7.12
CA LYS A 72 4.55 -7.00 6.66
C LYS A 72 5.77 -6.39 5.98
N PRO A 73 6.95 -7.02 6.13
CA PRO A 73 8.08 -6.74 5.25
C PRO A 73 7.80 -7.27 3.84
N VAL A 74 8.23 -6.52 2.83
CA VAL A 74 8.23 -6.95 1.43
C VAL A 74 9.66 -7.01 0.91
N ASP A 75 9.91 -7.85 -0.10
CA ASP A 75 11.26 -8.01 -0.67
C ASP A 75 11.74 -6.67 -1.24
N PHE A 76 10.86 -6.02 -2.01
CA PHE A 76 11.05 -4.67 -2.52
C PHE A 76 9.73 -4.06 -2.97
N ILE A 77 9.73 -2.73 -3.10
CA ILE A 77 8.79 -2.02 -3.96
C ILE A 77 9.53 -1.36 -5.12
N LYS A 78 8.81 -1.11 -6.21
CA LYS A 78 9.32 -0.37 -7.35
C LYS A 78 8.34 0.70 -7.78
N LEU A 79 8.81 1.95 -7.78
CA LEU A 79 8.11 3.15 -8.23
C LEU A 79 8.82 3.72 -9.46
N GLY A 80 8.29 3.45 -10.64
CA GLY A 80 8.98 3.76 -11.91
C GLY A 80 10.32 3.04 -12.02
N ASN A 81 11.43 3.80 -11.95
CA ASN A 81 12.79 3.26 -12.05
C ASN A 81 13.47 3.10 -10.68
N TYR A 82 12.81 3.51 -9.60
CA TYR A 82 13.34 3.41 -8.25
C TYR A 82 12.87 2.12 -7.62
N GLU A 83 13.82 1.33 -7.12
CA GLU A 83 13.56 0.11 -6.35
C GLU A 83 14.03 0.36 -4.92
N ILE A 84 13.17 0.02 -3.96
CA ILE A 84 13.46 0.18 -2.54
C ILE A 84 13.29 -1.18 -1.88
N LEU A 85 14.36 -1.66 -1.26
CA LEU A 85 14.46 -2.98 -0.66
C LEU A 85 13.99 -2.99 0.80
N ASP A 86 13.57 -4.16 1.27
CA ASP A 86 13.32 -4.46 2.69
C ASP A 86 12.38 -3.49 3.42
N MET A 87 11.39 -2.95 2.70
CA MET A 87 10.43 -2.01 3.27
C MET A 87 9.34 -2.74 4.05
N LYS A 88 8.78 -2.07 5.07
CA LYS A 88 7.58 -2.53 5.76
C LYS A 88 6.39 -1.73 5.27
N LEU A 89 5.37 -2.41 4.80
CA LEU A 89 4.14 -1.80 4.33
C LEU A 89 2.98 -2.20 5.23
N ASP A 90 2.00 -1.31 5.31
CA ASP A 90 0.75 -1.54 6.01
C ASP A 90 -0.30 -2.05 5.02
N PHE A 91 -1.05 -3.07 5.42
CA PHE A 91 -2.07 -3.72 4.61
C PHE A 91 -3.38 -3.72 5.39
N GLY A 92 -4.43 -3.18 4.79
CA GLY A 92 -5.70 -3.00 5.48
C GLY A 92 -6.83 -2.79 4.50
N ASN A 93 -7.99 -2.44 5.06
CA ASN A 93 -9.16 -2.12 4.26
C ASN A 93 -9.12 -0.65 3.82
N LEU A 94 -9.53 -0.40 2.57
CA LEU A 94 -9.65 0.92 1.97
C LEU A 94 -11.04 1.13 1.35
N ASP A 95 -12.03 0.30 1.72
CA ASP A 95 -13.48 0.33 1.41
C ASP A 95 -13.94 1.50 0.54
N ASP A 96 -14.67 1.30 -0.56
CA ASP A 96 -15.43 2.31 -1.33
C ASP A 96 -14.74 3.64 -1.74
N TRP A 97 -13.46 3.89 -1.40
CA TRP A 97 -12.76 5.14 -1.75
C TRP A 97 -12.32 5.16 -3.22
N GLY A 98 -12.41 4.02 -3.90
CA GLY A 98 -12.06 3.88 -5.32
C GLY A 98 -10.56 3.85 -5.60
N ILE A 99 -9.73 3.76 -4.56
CA ILE A 99 -8.26 3.68 -4.61
C ILE A 99 -7.78 2.34 -4.05
N ASN A 100 -6.58 1.92 -4.44
CA ASN A 100 -6.01 0.66 -3.96
C ASN A 100 -4.93 0.86 -2.89
N GLY A 101 -4.59 2.12 -2.58
CA GLY A 101 -3.58 2.44 -1.58
C GLY A 101 -3.24 3.92 -1.48
N LEU A 102 -2.53 4.23 -0.41
CA LEU A 102 -1.95 5.53 -0.09
C LEU A 102 -0.43 5.37 0.01
N ILE A 103 0.32 6.29 -0.58
CA ILE A 103 1.76 6.41 -0.43
C ILE A 103 2.06 7.61 0.46
N GLY A 104 2.43 7.34 1.71
CA GLY A 104 2.95 8.31 2.68
C GLY A 104 4.46 8.43 2.66
#